data_AF-A0A812TY52-F1
#
_entry.id   AF-A0A812TY52-F1
#
_cell.length_a   1.000
_cell.length_b   1.000
_cell.length_c   1.000
_cell.angle_alpha   90.00
_cell.angle_beta   90.00
_cell.angle_gamma   90.00
#
_symmetry.space_group_name_H-M   'P 1'
#
loop_
_entity.id
_entity.type
_entity.pdbx_description
1 polymer ?
#
loop_
_entity_poly.entity_id
_entity_poly.type
_entity_poly.pdbx_seq_one_letter_code
_entity_poly.pdbx_strand_id
1 'polypeptide(L)'
;NILGFRAVDNLEIKLKDVESGYEKLVQLRARLDAESGLQTSIDEAWKETSLANGSLSYGGAPGMELPKGPDPEMVAVARQLGKGMQGTLEDWEADFLDLITFDHGMDALSEEFESCECIKSKEMVPCTDIIENAKTSTSASAGVRVLAGISLGHSESGVHKVLDEQGCRLPVPLQFVDLPTQKKVPYVLMSDWAFFLASTGRLHYLVGTSDVMKRRELCLEFWLRLKQSRPDHPVYSSGQGDGKEDLDRLRNTIPLLHHGDEGRTYRKLPLMVLSTHGVLGRGCNQAADKNKNNYAAQEDPMRLNFLGSTISTHYIFAALPHSLYKKCPEALDIMLELYAKDMEYLATNGLLVPDGDSVRRIYFQVLAVKGDLPYLGKAAHFSRTYSMCPKQSESKKAASGICYRCWAGVEGGQETWPWEEFVLQARWLQTDGMEPAGFSRAGPLLHIPHDKAMWLYRLDIWHTFHLGCGKSFAASAIVILLESMEEQRTIDQRLSLLTEDYRSFCKRTRSYAFITQITRDLLAWQNSNDMPAGSWHKGFLTTRLFEWLEDYMGRLHKDDTHPALSEIVPRFPTF
;
A
#
# COMPACT_ATOMS: atom_id res chain seq x y z
N ASN A 1 16.87 -32.31 -15.36
CA ASN A 1 15.90 -31.60 -16.24
C ASN A 1 14.44 -32.09 -16.20
N ILE A 2 14.09 -33.34 -15.87
CA ILE A 2 12.68 -33.78 -15.76
C ILE A 2 12.13 -33.74 -14.30
N LEU A 3 13.00 -33.67 -13.29
CA LEU A 3 12.59 -33.68 -11.87
C LEU A 3 12.29 -32.30 -11.27
N GLY A 4 12.77 -31.21 -11.87
CA GLY A 4 12.53 -29.83 -11.39
C GLY A 4 11.12 -29.31 -11.61
N PHE A 5 10.39 -29.82 -12.60
CA PHE A 5 9.01 -29.42 -12.88
C PHE A 5 8.03 -29.86 -11.76
N ARG A 6 8.21 -31.06 -11.18
CA ARG A 6 7.26 -31.61 -10.20
C ARG A 6 7.26 -30.94 -8.82
N ALA A 7 8.37 -30.30 -8.42
CA ALA A 7 8.45 -29.58 -7.14
C ALA A 7 7.77 -28.19 -7.23
N VAL A 8 7.81 -27.57 -8.41
CA VAL A 8 7.16 -26.28 -8.70
C VAL A 8 5.64 -26.46 -8.79
N ASP A 9 5.18 -27.53 -9.45
CA ASP A 9 3.74 -27.86 -9.53
C ASP A 9 3.12 -28.06 -8.14
N ASN A 10 3.85 -28.68 -7.20
CA ASN A 10 3.37 -28.90 -5.83
C ASN A 10 3.21 -27.60 -5.01
N LEU A 11 4.02 -26.57 -5.29
CA LEU A 11 3.91 -25.29 -4.59
C LEU A 11 2.79 -24.43 -5.20
N GLU A 12 2.59 -24.51 -6.51
CA GLU A 12 1.49 -23.85 -7.22
C GLU A 12 0.13 -24.47 -6.88
N ILE A 13 0.05 -25.81 -6.74
CA ILE A 13 -1.14 -26.52 -6.25
C ILE A 13 -1.46 -26.07 -4.81
N LYS A 14 -0.46 -26.04 -3.92
CA LYS A 14 -0.65 -25.58 -2.53
C LYS A 14 -1.06 -24.11 -2.45
N LEU A 15 -0.55 -23.24 -3.32
CA LEU A 15 -1.01 -21.85 -3.39
C LEU A 15 -2.47 -21.75 -3.87
N LYS A 16 -2.84 -22.52 -4.91
CA LYS A 16 -4.22 -22.56 -5.43
C LYS A 16 -5.21 -23.10 -4.38
N ASP A 17 -4.80 -24.07 -3.58
CA ASP A 17 -5.62 -24.61 -2.48
C ASP A 17 -5.83 -23.55 -1.38
N VAL A 18 -4.79 -22.78 -1.05
CA VAL A 18 -4.89 -21.65 -0.09
C VAL A 18 -5.78 -20.53 -0.64
N GLU A 19 -5.64 -20.18 -1.92
CA GLU A 19 -6.46 -19.16 -2.59
C GLU A 19 -7.94 -19.58 -2.65
N SER A 20 -8.23 -20.84 -2.99
CA SER A 20 -9.60 -21.38 -3.01
C SER A 20 -10.23 -21.45 -1.61
N GLY A 21 -9.45 -21.83 -0.60
CA GLY A 21 -9.90 -21.81 0.80
C GLY A 21 -10.23 -20.40 1.28
N TYR A 22 -9.43 -19.41 0.89
CA TYR A 22 -9.68 -18.00 1.20
C TYR A 22 -10.94 -17.46 0.51
N GLU A 23 -11.16 -17.78 -0.77
CA GLU A 23 -12.40 -17.40 -1.47
C GLU A 23 -13.65 -18.01 -0.84
N LYS A 24 -13.59 -19.28 -0.43
CA LYS A 24 -14.70 -19.96 0.27
C LYS A 24 -15.00 -19.27 1.62
N LEU A 25 -13.96 -18.85 2.35
CA LEU A 25 -14.10 -18.08 3.60
C LEU A 25 -14.72 -16.69 3.39
N VAL A 26 -14.31 -15.98 2.34
CA VAL A 26 -14.89 -14.67 1.98
C VAL A 26 -16.37 -14.80 1.62
N GLN A 27 -16.74 -15.84 0.85
CA GLN A 27 -18.14 -16.12 0.50
C GLN A 27 -18.98 -16.54 1.71
N LEU A 28 -18.43 -17.36 2.61
CA LEU A 28 -19.10 -17.75 3.86
C LEU A 28 -19.28 -16.57 4.80
N ARG A 29 -18.30 -15.67 4.90
CA ARG A 29 -18.42 -14.44 5.69
C ARG A 29 -19.49 -13.51 5.12
N ALA A 30 -19.53 -13.33 3.80
CA ALA A 30 -20.56 -12.54 3.14
C ALA A 30 -21.98 -13.12 3.34
N ARG A 31 -22.12 -14.44 3.47
CA ARG A 31 -23.39 -15.11 3.82
C ARG A 31 -23.73 -14.97 5.31
N LEU A 32 -22.74 -15.03 6.20
CA LEU A 32 -22.92 -14.85 7.65
C LEU A 32 -23.41 -13.44 7.98
N ASP A 33 -22.86 -12.42 7.32
CA ASP A 33 -23.30 -11.04 7.51
C ASP A 33 -24.73 -10.81 6.97
N ALA A 34 -25.30 -11.76 6.22
CA ALA A 34 -26.68 -11.76 5.73
C ALA A 34 -27.67 -12.53 6.62
N GLU A 35 -27.23 -13.44 7.50
CA GLU A 35 -28.11 -14.27 8.34
C GLU A 35 -27.54 -14.53 9.76
N SER A 36 -28.32 -14.21 10.79
CA SER A 36 -27.93 -14.43 12.19
C SER A 36 -28.08 -15.90 12.58
N GLY A 37 -26.98 -16.66 12.59
CA GLY A 37 -26.94 -18.01 13.19
C GLY A 37 -25.90 -19.01 12.67
N LEU A 38 -25.03 -18.66 11.72
CA LEU A 38 -24.24 -19.66 10.98
C LEU A 38 -22.80 -19.93 11.49
N GLN A 39 -22.53 -19.74 12.78
CA GLN A 39 -21.20 -20.00 13.35
C GLN A 39 -20.78 -21.47 13.17
N THR A 40 -21.74 -22.40 13.24
CA THR A 40 -21.50 -23.85 13.13
C THR A 40 -20.98 -24.28 11.76
N SER A 41 -21.42 -23.63 10.66
CA SER A 41 -20.93 -23.96 9.31
C SER A 41 -19.51 -23.46 9.04
N ILE A 42 -19.05 -22.41 9.74
CA ILE A 42 -17.65 -21.97 9.69
C ILE A 42 -16.77 -22.99 10.40
N ASP A 43 -17.21 -23.48 11.57
CA ASP A 43 -16.46 -24.50 12.33
C ASP A 43 -16.41 -25.84 11.59
N GLU A 44 -17.47 -26.20 10.86
CA GLU A 44 -17.49 -27.37 9.96
C GLU A 44 -16.61 -27.17 8.72
N ALA A 45 -16.63 -25.99 8.08
CA ALA A 45 -15.72 -25.68 6.96
C ALA A 45 -14.25 -25.62 7.40
N TRP A 46 -13.98 -25.15 8.62
CA TRP A 46 -12.65 -25.21 9.25
C TRP A 46 -12.20 -26.64 9.52
N LYS A 47 -13.13 -27.53 9.94
CA LYS A 47 -12.86 -28.97 10.08
C LYS A 47 -12.62 -29.64 8.73
N GLU A 48 -13.36 -29.29 7.68
CA GLU A 48 -13.13 -29.80 6.32
C GLU A 48 -11.76 -29.37 5.77
N THR A 49 -11.35 -28.12 6.00
CA THR A 49 -10.03 -27.59 5.61
C THR A 49 -8.89 -28.27 6.40
N SER A 50 -9.18 -28.71 7.63
CA SER A 50 -8.26 -29.46 8.48
C SER A 50 -8.20 -30.95 8.11
N LEU A 51 -9.31 -31.54 7.64
CA LEU A 51 -9.39 -32.94 7.21
C LEU A 51 -8.85 -33.19 5.80
N ALA A 52 -8.95 -32.22 4.89
CA ALA A 52 -8.26 -32.26 3.59
C ALA A 52 -6.73 -32.34 3.74
N ASN A 53 -6.19 -31.90 4.90
CA ASN A 53 -4.79 -32.04 5.28
C ASN A 53 -4.47 -33.34 6.05
N GLY A 54 -5.47 -34.17 6.37
CA GLY A 54 -5.36 -35.25 7.36
C GLY A 54 -5.66 -36.68 6.89
N SER A 55 -6.18 -36.91 5.68
CA SER A 55 -6.51 -38.29 5.24
C SER A 55 -6.07 -38.61 3.81
N LEU A 56 -4.84 -39.11 3.68
CA LEU A 56 -4.46 -40.07 2.63
C LEU A 56 -3.92 -41.32 3.34
N SER A 57 -4.81 -42.28 3.61
CA SER A 57 -4.40 -43.63 3.99
C SER A 57 -3.86 -44.34 2.75
N TYR A 58 -2.55 -44.58 2.71
CA TYR A 58 -1.92 -45.43 1.71
C TYR A 58 -2.17 -46.91 2.04
N GLY A 59 -2.98 -47.58 1.23
CA GLY A 59 -2.87 -49.03 1.03
C GLY A 59 -1.60 -49.33 0.25
N GLY A 60 -0.79 -50.26 0.75
CA GLY A 60 0.60 -50.44 0.35
C GLY A 60 0.86 -50.80 -1.11
N ALA A 61 1.96 -50.26 -1.63
CA ALA A 61 2.79 -50.85 -2.67
C ALA A 61 4.26 -50.68 -2.27
N PRO A 62 5.10 -51.72 -2.28
CA PRO A 62 6.49 -51.63 -1.86
C PRO A 62 7.36 -51.04 -2.97
N GLY A 63 8.15 -50.01 -2.67
CA GLY A 63 9.31 -49.62 -3.49
C GLY A 63 9.35 -48.20 -4.04
N MET A 64 8.99 -47.16 -3.29
CA MET A 64 9.18 -45.77 -3.72
C MET A 64 9.89 -44.94 -2.65
N GLU A 65 11.13 -44.55 -2.93
CA GLU A 65 11.91 -43.62 -2.09
C GLU A 65 11.23 -42.24 -2.01
N LEU A 66 11.20 -41.66 -0.81
CA LEU A 66 10.71 -40.31 -0.55
C LEU A 66 11.57 -39.26 -1.29
N PRO A 67 10.99 -38.17 -1.81
CA PRO A 67 11.74 -37.17 -2.57
C PRO A 67 12.70 -36.41 -1.66
N LYS A 68 13.97 -36.34 -2.09
CA LYS A 68 14.98 -35.46 -1.51
C LYS A 68 14.56 -34.00 -1.72
N GLY A 69 14.92 -33.15 -0.77
CA GLY A 69 14.75 -31.69 -0.85
C GLY A 69 15.41 -31.07 -2.09
N PRO A 70 15.34 -29.74 -2.25
CA PRO A 70 15.91 -29.06 -3.41
C PRO A 70 17.35 -29.49 -3.66
N ASP A 71 17.68 -29.66 -4.94
CA ASP A 71 18.98 -30.13 -5.41
C ASP A 71 20.12 -29.36 -4.71
N PRO A 72 21.01 -30.04 -3.96
CA PRO A 72 22.16 -29.41 -3.31
C PRO A 72 23.00 -28.57 -4.25
N GLU A 73 23.04 -28.90 -5.55
CA GLU A 73 23.77 -28.16 -6.58
C GLU A 73 23.12 -26.81 -6.89
N MET A 74 21.78 -26.73 -6.96
CA MET A 74 21.05 -25.47 -7.12
C MET A 74 21.14 -24.57 -5.89
N VAL A 75 21.03 -25.16 -4.68
CA VAL A 75 21.22 -24.41 -3.43
C VAL A 75 22.67 -23.93 -3.32
N ALA A 76 23.63 -24.70 -3.79
CA ALA A 76 25.03 -24.30 -3.87
C ALA A 76 25.25 -23.17 -4.88
N VAL A 77 24.67 -23.24 -6.08
CA VAL A 77 24.77 -22.17 -7.11
C VAL A 77 24.16 -20.86 -6.60
N ALA A 78 22.97 -20.91 -6.00
CA ALA A 78 22.34 -19.71 -5.41
C ALA A 78 23.18 -19.12 -4.26
N ARG A 79 23.75 -19.97 -3.39
CA ARG A 79 24.65 -19.55 -2.30
C ARG A 79 25.99 -19.03 -2.82
N GLN A 80 26.51 -19.57 -3.91
CA GLN A 80 27.80 -19.19 -4.49
C GLN A 80 27.70 -17.88 -5.28
N LEU A 81 26.58 -17.66 -5.98
CA LEU A 81 26.27 -16.38 -6.63
C LEU A 81 26.03 -15.26 -5.60
N GLY A 82 25.33 -15.54 -4.50
CA GLY A 82 25.13 -14.58 -3.41
C GLY A 82 26.42 -14.15 -2.71
N LYS A 83 27.40 -15.06 -2.57
CA LYS A 83 28.74 -14.74 -2.01
C LYS A 83 29.58 -13.85 -2.91
N GLY A 84 29.40 -13.90 -4.22
CA GLY A 84 30.14 -13.07 -5.18
C GLY A 84 29.78 -11.57 -5.10
N MET A 85 28.55 -11.25 -4.64
CA MET A 85 28.09 -9.87 -4.44
C MET A 85 28.50 -9.26 -3.11
N GLN A 86 28.72 -10.05 -2.06
CA GLN A 86 29.19 -9.53 -0.76
C GLN A 86 30.54 -8.82 -0.90
N GLY A 87 31.46 -9.34 -1.73
CA GLY A 87 32.75 -8.69 -1.97
C GLY A 87 32.65 -7.31 -2.62
N THR A 88 31.66 -7.09 -3.49
CA THR A 88 31.43 -5.76 -4.11
C THR A 88 30.65 -4.78 -3.22
N LEU A 89 29.93 -5.28 -2.19
CA LEU A 89 29.22 -4.47 -1.21
C LEU A 89 30.11 -4.08 -0.03
N GLU A 90 31.00 -4.97 0.42
CA GLU A 90 31.96 -4.72 1.52
C GLU A 90 32.94 -3.59 1.18
N ASP A 91 33.38 -3.49 -0.08
CA ASP A 91 34.18 -2.37 -0.59
C ASP A 91 33.40 -1.03 -0.54
N TRP A 92 32.06 -1.08 -0.54
CA TRP A 92 31.16 0.08 -0.50
C TRP A 92 30.82 0.50 0.94
N GLU A 93 30.72 -0.45 1.88
CA GLU A 93 30.51 -0.17 3.31
C GLU A 93 31.71 0.56 3.95
N ALA A 94 32.93 0.28 3.47
CA ALA A 94 34.15 0.93 3.95
C ALA A 94 34.18 2.44 3.61
N ASP A 95 33.81 2.81 2.38
CA ASP A 95 33.71 4.22 1.97
C ASP A 95 32.52 4.96 2.63
N PHE A 96 31.48 4.22 3.05
CA PHE A 96 30.28 4.75 3.70
C PHE A 96 30.49 5.14 5.17
N LEU A 97 31.32 4.39 5.91
CA LEU A 97 31.59 4.64 7.34
C LEU A 97 32.46 5.89 7.57
N ASP A 98 33.32 6.25 6.62
CA ASP A 98 34.17 7.45 6.71
C ASP A 98 33.38 8.75 6.52
N LEU A 99 32.18 8.72 5.92
CA LEU A 99 31.38 9.92 5.67
C LEU A 99 30.44 10.32 6.84
N ILE A 100 30.21 9.42 7.82
CA ILE A 100 29.15 9.57 8.84
C ILE A 100 29.71 9.88 10.24
N THR A 101 31.03 10.02 10.41
CA THR A 101 31.62 10.40 11.69
C THR A 101 31.52 11.92 11.93
N PHE A 102 30.34 12.39 12.32
CA PHE A 102 30.20 13.70 12.98
C PHE A 102 30.06 13.51 14.50
N ASP A 103 31.12 13.95 15.18
CA ASP A 103 31.32 13.96 16.62
C ASP A 103 30.55 15.11 17.26
N HIS A 104 29.60 14.82 18.17
CA HIS A 104 29.26 15.67 19.31
C HIS A 104 28.60 14.85 20.43
N GLY A 105 29.16 15.02 21.64
CA GLY A 105 28.94 14.18 22.82
C GLY A 105 27.50 14.12 23.35
N MET A 106 27.14 12.92 23.80
CA MET A 106 25.88 12.59 24.48
C MET A 106 26.17 12.03 25.88
N ASP A 107 26.38 12.92 26.85
CA ASP A 107 26.30 12.59 28.28
C ASP A 107 25.16 13.40 28.89
N ALA A 108 23.92 12.92 28.75
CA ALA A 108 22.76 13.22 29.64
C ALA A 108 21.41 12.81 29.01
N LEU A 109 21.14 11.52 28.78
CA LEU A 109 19.76 11.06 28.47
C LEU A 109 19.43 9.68 29.07
N SER A 110 20.19 9.19 30.05
CA SER A 110 20.05 7.82 30.57
C SER A 110 19.03 7.62 31.71
N GLU A 111 18.33 8.66 32.18
CA GLU A 111 17.55 8.55 33.44
C GLU A 111 16.01 8.61 33.32
N GLU A 112 15.40 8.73 32.13
CA GLU A 112 13.92 8.79 32.01
C GLU A 112 13.25 7.57 31.34
N PHE A 113 13.93 6.41 31.26
CA PHE A 113 13.42 5.24 30.53
C PHE A 113 12.67 4.17 31.37
N GLU A 114 12.45 4.39 32.68
CA GLU A 114 11.97 3.32 33.58
C GLU A 114 10.48 3.34 33.99
N SER A 115 9.59 4.12 33.36
CA SER A 115 8.16 4.07 33.74
C SER A 115 7.18 3.95 32.57
N CYS A 116 7.06 2.73 32.04
CA CYS A 116 5.85 2.36 31.29
C CYS A 116 5.50 0.87 31.48
N GLU A 117 5.16 0.50 32.71
CA GLU A 117 4.45 -0.75 32.99
C GLU A 117 2.95 -0.56 32.73
N CYS A 118 2.49 -0.86 31.51
CA CYS A 118 1.12 -1.34 31.31
C CYS A 118 0.88 -1.93 29.90
N ILE A 119 0.12 -3.03 29.92
CA ILE A 119 -0.59 -3.73 28.83
C ILE A 119 0.15 -4.91 28.16
N LYS A 120 0.12 -6.03 28.90
CA LYS A 120 0.20 -7.41 28.39
C LYS A 120 -1.15 -7.79 27.74
N SER A 121 -1.16 -8.03 26.43
CA SER A 121 -1.82 -9.15 25.73
C SER A 121 -1.86 -8.93 24.19
N LYS A 122 -1.94 -10.05 23.48
CA LYS A 122 -1.50 -10.31 22.10
C LYS A 122 -2.37 -9.65 21.01
N GLU A 123 -1.70 -9.27 19.92
CA GLU A 123 -2.10 -9.54 18.51
C GLU A 123 -1.01 -9.00 17.57
N MET A 124 0.17 -9.60 17.69
CA MET A 124 0.99 -10.02 16.54
C MET A 124 0.89 -11.56 16.57
N VAL A 125 1.13 -12.30 15.48
CA VAL A 125 1.45 -13.74 15.61
C VAL A 125 2.96 -13.76 15.75
N PRO A 126 3.52 -13.58 16.96
CA PRO A 126 4.97 -13.57 17.10
C PRO A 126 5.41 -15.01 16.79
N CYS A 127 6.70 -15.23 16.55
CA CYS A 127 7.19 -16.59 16.41
C CYS A 127 6.79 -17.49 17.60
N THR A 128 6.47 -16.91 18.77
CA THR A 128 5.86 -17.61 19.91
C THR A 128 4.55 -18.30 19.58
N ASP A 129 3.67 -17.69 18.79
CA ASP A 129 2.36 -18.24 18.46
C ASP A 129 2.49 -19.34 17.40
N ILE A 130 3.46 -19.22 16.49
CA ILE A 130 3.84 -20.30 15.57
C ILE A 130 4.29 -21.53 16.39
N ILE A 131 5.10 -21.30 17.42
CA ILE A 131 5.56 -22.36 18.34
C ILE A 131 4.40 -22.94 19.13
N GLU A 132 3.53 -22.11 19.70
CA GLU A 132 2.36 -22.56 20.47
C GLU A 132 1.39 -23.38 19.61
N ASN A 133 1.12 -22.92 18.38
CA ASN A 133 0.33 -23.69 17.41
C ASN A 133 1.02 -24.99 17.00
N ALA A 134 2.34 -24.99 16.85
CA ALA A 134 3.09 -26.21 16.58
C ALA A 134 3.01 -27.20 17.75
N LYS A 135 3.00 -26.72 19.01
CA LYS A 135 2.85 -27.55 20.22
C LYS A 135 1.48 -28.19 20.33
N THR A 136 0.43 -27.50 19.90
CA THR A 136 -0.95 -28.04 19.92
C THR A 136 -1.29 -28.84 18.66
N SER A 137 -0.48 -28.73 17.61
CA SER A 137 -0.69 -29.46 16.36
C SER A 137 -0.50 -30.96 16.55
N THR A 138 -1.40 -31.75 15.97
CA THR A 138 -1.27 -33.21 15.85
C THR A 138 -0.41 -33.63 14.66
N SER A 139 0.16 -32.67 13.90
CA SER A 139 0.96 -32.95 12.71
C SER A 139 2.22 -33.76 13.04
N ALA A 140 2.42 -34.87 12.33
CA ALA A 140 3.62 -35.68 12.43
C ALA A 140 4.81 -35.15 11.60
N SER A 141 4.68 -33.96 10.97
CA SER A 141 5.75 -33.40 10.16
C SER A 141 6.97 -33.06 11.02
N ALA A 142 8.17 -33.37 10.51
CA ALA A 142 9.41 -33.14 11.24
C ALA A 142 9.58 -31.66 11.60
N GLY A 143 9.33 -30.74 10.66
CA GLY A 143 9.38 -29.30 10.91
C GLY A 143 8.45 -28.83 12.02
N VAL A 144 7.20 -29.30 12.08
CA VAL A 144 6.26 -28.90 13.15
C VAL A 144 6.72 -29.41 14.52
N ARG A 145 7.28 -30.63 14.60
CA ARG A 145 7.86 -31.13 15.86
C ARG A 145 9.06 -30.31 16.32
N VAL A 146 9.93 -29.89 15.38
CA VAL A 146 11.07 -29.02 15.73
C VAL A 146 10.57 -27.64 16.17
N LEU A 147 9.59 -27.06 15.47
CA LEU A 147 8.95 -25.79 15.86
C LEU A 147 8.36 -25.87 17.27
N ALA A 148 7.66 -26.97 17.59
CA ALA A 148 7.06 -27.19 18.91
C ALA A 148 8.12 -27.28 20.03
N GLY A 149 9.33 -27.72 19.70
CA GLY A 149 10.46 -27.81 20.64
C GLY A 149 11.19 -26.50 20.90
N ILE A 150 10.92 -25.42 20.14
CA ILE A 150 11.60 -24.13 20.33
C ILE A 150 11.15 -23.49 21.66
N SER A 151 12.12 -22.96 22.40
CA SER A 151 11.85 -22.14 23.59
C SER A 151 11.21 -20.81 23.21
N LEU A 152 10.16 -20.40 23.93
CA LEU A 152 9.48 -19.11 23.68
C LEU A 152 10.42 -17.90 23.82
N GLY A 153 11.45 -18.02 24.67
CA GLY A 153 12.49 -16.97 24.85
C GLY A 153 13.44 -16.80 23.66
N HIS A 154 13.45 -17.76 22.73
CA HIS A 154 14.22 -17.71 21.47
C HIS A 154 13.30 -17.93 20.28
N SER A 155 12.07 -17.44 20.38
CA SER A 155 11.04 -17.72 19.39
C SER A 155 11.43 -17.24 17.99
N GLU A 156 11.88 -15.99 17.86
CA GLU A 156 12.25 -15.42 16.57
C GLU A 156 13.41 -16.21 15.92
N SER A 157 14.57 -16.25 16.56
CA SER A 157 15.76 -16.93 16.01
C SER A 157 15.52 -18.44 15.79
N GLY A 158 14.78 -19.09 16.69
CA GLY A 158 14.43 -20.50 16.57
C GLY A 158 13.53 -20.78 15.38
N VAL A 159 12.43 -20.02 15.21
CA VAL A 159 11.49 -20.25 14.11
C VAL A 159 12.16 -19.97 12.77
N HIS A 160 12.89 -18.86 12.64
CA HIS A 160 13.63 -18.55 11.41
C HIS A 160 14.64 -19.63 11.06
N LYS A 161 15.36 -20.18 12.06
CA LYS A 161 16.28 -21.31 11.84
C LYS A 161 15.55 -22.54 11.31
N VAL A 162 14.41 -22.91 11.89
CA VAL A 162 13.64 -24.06 11.41
C VAL A 162 13.10 -23.81 10.00
N LEU A 163 12.57 -22.62 9.71
CA LEU A 163 12.11 -22.27 8.37
C LEU A 163 13.25 -22.34 7.35
N ASP A 164 14.46 -21.93 7.71
CA ASP A 164 15.65 -22.04 6.86
C ASP A 164 16.06 -23.51 6.62
N GLU A 165 16.13 -24.32 7.69
CA GLU A 165 16.45 -25.75 7.61
C GLU A 165 15.41 -26.55 6.79
N GLN A 166 14.15 -26.11 6.79
CA GLN A 166 13.07 -26.71 6.00
C GLN A 166 12.95 -26.11 4.58
N GLY A 167 13.79 -25.14 4.20
CA GLY A 167 13.72 -24.48 2.89
C GLY A 167 12.45 -23.65 2.68
N CYS A 168 11.82 -23.20 3.77
CA CYS A 168 10.64 -22.32 3.77
C CYS A 168 11.00 -20.83 3.84
N ARG A 169 12.29 -20.50 3.97
CA ARG A 169 12.78 -19.13 3.92
C ARG A 169 12.97 -18.70 2.46
N LEU A 170 12.49 -17.51 2.11
CA LEU A 170 12.83 -16.89 0.83
C LEU A 170 14.32 -16.51 0.83
N PRO A 171 15.10 -16.85 -0.21
CA PRO A 171 16.52 -16.54 -0.30
C PRO A 171 16.75 -15.07 -0.69
N VAL A 172 16.08 -14.15 0.02
CA VAL A 172 16.22 -12.70 -0.13
C VAL A 172 16.95 -12.18 1.11
N PRO A 173 18.12 -11.54 0.96
CA PRO A 173 18.87 -10.98 2.07
C PRO A 173 18.04 -10.00 2.91
N LEU A 174 18.15 -10.12 4.22
CA LEU A 174 17.61 -9.14 5.17
C LEU A 174 18.78 -8.29 5.66
N GLN A 175 18.68 -6.99 5.49
CA GLN A 175 19.70 -6.02 5.87
C GLN A 175 19.24 -5.23 7.09
N PHE A 176 20.18 -4.55 7.74
CA PHE A 176 19.92 -3.81 8.98
C PHE A 176 20.58 -2.44 8.91
N VAL A 177 19.87 -1.40 9.35
CA VAL A 177 20.41 -0.04 9.47
C VAL A 177 20.23 0.47 10.90
N ASP A 178 21.19 1.25 11.36
CA ASP A 178 21.07 1.98 12.61
C ASP A 178 20.36 3.31 12.38
N LEU A 179 19.19 3.47 12.98
CA LEU A 179 18.46 4.73 13.02
C LEU A 179 18.79 5.48 14.32
N PRO A 180 18.62 6.81 14.36
CA PRO A 180 18.85 7.60 15.59
C PRO A 180 18.06 7.08 16.79
N THR A 181 16.88 6.50 16.56
CA THR A 181 15.99 6.00 17.62
C THR A 181 16.17 4.52 17.95
N GLN A 182 16.73 3.72 17.03
CA GLN A 182 16.83 2.27 17.20
C GLN A 182 17.95 1.70 16.33
N LYS A 183 18.74 0.82 16.94
CA LYS A 183 19.80 0.06 16.28
C LYS A 183 19.23 -1.17 15.57
N LYS A 184 19.87 -1.57 14.46
CA LYS A 184 19.52 -2.76 13.68
C LYS A 184 18.04 -2.83 13.26
N VAL A 185 17.55 -1.77 12.64
CA VAL A 185 16.22 -1.75 12.01
C VAL A 185 16.27 -2.55 10.70
N PRO A 186 15.42 -3.58 10.53
CA PRO A 186 15.47 -4.46 9.37
C PRO A 186 14.86 -3.81 8.12
N TYR A 187 15.46 -4.09 6.96
CA TYR A 187 14.93 -3.73 5.65
C TYR A 187 15.39 -4.71 4.57
N VAL A 188 14.73 -4.68 3.41
CA VAL A 188 15.06 -5.51 2.25
C VAL A 188 15.14 -4.62 1.03
N LEU A 189 16.28 -4.63 0.33
CA LEU A 189 16.43 -3.86 -0.89
C LEU A 189 15.52 -4.43 -1.99
N MET A 190 15.04 -3.56 -2.85
CA MET A 190 14.28 -4.00 -4.01
C MET A 190 15.22 -4.61 -5.06
N SER A 191 16.51 -4.28 -5.08
CA SER A 191 17.50 -5.00 -5.90
C SER A 191 17.61 -6.48 -5.51
N ASP A 192 17.58 -6.79 -4.21
CA ASP A 192 17.54 -8.15 -3.70
C ASP A 192 16.25 -8.87 -4.13
N TRP A 193 15.10 -8.21 -4.01
CA TRP A 193 13.83 -8.73 -4.52
C TRP A 193 13.87 -8.96 -6.03
N ALA A 194 14.33 -7.98 -6.80
CA ALA A 194 14.40 -8.03 -8.25
C ALA A 194 15.33 -9.15 -8.73
N PHE A 195 16.49 -9.32 -8.09
CA PHE A 195 17.41 -10.41 -8.39
C PHE A 195 16.76 -11.77 -8.14
N PHE A 196 16.11 -11.95 -6.99
CA PHE A 196 15.38 -13.19 -6.67
C PHE A 196 14.25 -13.47 -7.69
N LEU A 197 13.45 -12.46 -8.01
CA LEU A 197 12.33 -12.61 -8.94
C LEU A 197 12.83 -12.94 -10.35
N ALA A 198 13.88 -12.29 -10.82
CA ALA A 198 14.44 -12.55 -12.14
C ALA A 198 15.11 -13.92 -12.22
N SER A 199 16.05 -14.22 -11.30
CA SER A 199 16.79 -15.49 -11.28
C SER A 199 15.90 -16.73 -11.12
N THR A 200 14.68 -16.56 -10.60
CA THR A 200 13.72 -17.65 -10.43
C THR A 200 12.56 -17.64 -11.44
N GLY A 201 12.61 -16.80 -12.48
CA GLY A 201 11.57 -16.74 -13.53
C GLY A 201 10.22 -16.18 -13.05
N ARG A 202 10.23 -15.36 -12.00
CA ARG A 202 9.06 -14.82 -11.29
C ARG A 202 8.77 -13.35 -11.56
N LEU A 203 9.40 -12.75 -12.56
CA LEU A 203 9.11 -11.36 -12.97
C LEU A 203 7.66 -11.12 -13.38
N HIS A 204 6.91 -12.18 -13.69
CA HIS A 204 5.48 -12.11 -14.00
C HIS A 204 4.63 -11.48 -12.88
N TYR A 205 5.11 -11.44 -11.65
CA TYR A 205 4.45 -10.72 -10.55
C TYR A 205 4.59 -9.19 -10.64
N LEU A 206 5.56 -8.69 -11.39
CA LEU A 206 5.79 -7.27 -11.65
C LEU A 206 5.24 -6.78 -13.00
N VAL A 207 4.92 -7.69 -13.91
CA VAL A 207 4.55 -7.35 -15.31
C VAL A 207 3.33 -8.09 -15.84
N GLY A 208 2.81 -9.11 -15.14
CA GLY A 208 1.60 -9.84 -15.50
C GLY A 208 1.77 -11.00 -16.48
N THR A 209 2.99 -11.28 -16.96
CA THR A 209 3.25 -12.41 -17.88
C THR A 209 4.58 -13.11 -17.59
N SER A 210 4.59 -14.45 -17.70
CA SER A 210 5.79 -15.29 -17.56
C SER A 210 6.55 -15.49 -18.87
N ASP A 211 5.96 -15.12 -20.00
CA ASP A 211 6.63 -15.20 -21.30
C ASP A 211 7.62 -14.03 -21.44
N VAL A 212 8.90 -14.36 -21.62
CA VAL A 212 10.00 -13.39 -21.69
C VAL A 212 9.86 -12.46 -22.88
N MET A 213 9.49 -12.98 -24.06
CA MET A 213 9.35 -12.17 -25.26
C MET A 213 8.14 -11.25 -25.15
N LYS A 214 7.01 -11.77 -24.67
CA LYS A 214 5.81 -10.97 -24.40
C LYS A 214 6.08 -9.88 -23.37
N ARG A 215 6.80 -10.19 -22.28
CA ARG A 215 7.22 -9.19 -21.28
C ARG A 215 8.03 -8.07 -21.94
N ARG A 216 9.00 -8.40 -22.78
CA ARG A 216 9.88 -7.42 -23.46
C ARG A 216 9.10 -6.52 -24.41
N GLU A 217 8.20 -7.08 -25.21
CA GLU A 217 7.33 -6.28 -26.09
C GLU A 217 6.37 -5.40 -25.29
N LEU A 218 5.79 -5.93 -24.19
CA LEU A 218 4.89 -5.17 -23.32
C LEU A 218 5.61 -4.00 -22.64
N CYS A 219 6.83 -4.20 -22.14
CA CYS A 219 7.64 -3.13 -21.56
C CYS A 219 7.96 -2.06 -22.61
N LEU A 220 8.40 -2.45 -23.82
CA LEU A 220 8.66 -1.48 -24.87
C LEU A 220 7.42 -0.65 -25.20
N GLU A 221 6.28 -1.30 -25.45
CA GLU A 221 5.04 -0.60 -25.77
C GLU A 221 4.61 0.35 -24.65
N PHE A 222 4.73 -0.08 -23.39
CA PHE A 222 4.46 0.77 -22.23
C PHE A 222 5.29 2.06 -22.29
N TRP A 223 6.59 1.95 -22.51
CA TRP A 223 7.48 3.12 -22.58
C TRP A 223 7.19 3.99 -23.81
N LEU A 224 6.89 3.40 -24.97
CA LEU A 224 6.52 4.17 -26.15
C LEU A 224 5.23 4.99 -25.94
N ARG A 225 4.22 4.43 -25.26
CA ARG A 225 3.01 5.17 -24.88
C ARG A 225 3.30 6.24 -23.84
N LEU A 226 4.10 5.93 -22.82
CA LEU A 226 4.44 6.89 -21.78
C LEU A 226 5.19 8.10 -22.36
N LYS A 227 6.09 7.89 -23.33
CA LYS A 227 6.86 8.95 -24.01
C LYS A 227 5.98 10.02 -24.63
N GLN A 228 4.77 9.68 -25.09
CA GLN A 228 3.81 10.64 -25.64
C GLN A 228 3.34 11.67 -24.59
N SER A 229 3.29 11.26 -23.32
CA SER A 229 2.83 12.10 -22.20
C SER A 229 3.97 12.67 -21.35
N ARG A 230 5.13 12.00 -21.30
CA ARG A 230 6.30 12.35 -20.49
C ARG A 230 7.58 12.21 -21.33
N PRO A 231 7.77 13.02 -22.39
CA PRO A 231 8.90 12.86 -23.32
C PRO A 231 10.26 13.09 -22.66
N ASP A 232 10.32 13.88 -21.59
CA ASP A 232 11.54 14.27 -20.89
C ASP A 232 11.94 13.29 -19.76
N HIS A 233 11.26 12.14 -19.65
CA HIS A 233 11.57 11.17 -18.61
C HIS A 233 13.01 10.61 -18.78
N PRO A 234 13.84 10.56 -17.72
CA PRO A 234 15.25 10.18 -17.82
C PRO A 234 15.54 8.81 -18.44
N VAL A 235 14.55 7.91 -18.42
CA VAL A 235 14.60 6.59 -19.08
C VAL A 235 14.92 6.69 -20.58
N TYR A 236 14.60 7.83 -21.23
CA TYR A 236 14.89 8.08 -22.64
C TYR A 236 16.24 8.78 -22.88
N SER A 237 16.87 9.30 -21.82
CA SER A 237 18.11 10.09 -21.91
C SER A 237 19.38 9.26 -21.88
N SER A 238 19.26 7.95 -21.59
CA SER A 238 20.41 7.04 -21.44
C SER A 238 21.03 6.58 -22.77
N GLY A 239 20.55 7.12 -23.90
CA GLY A 239 20.91 6.72 -25.25
C GLY A 239 21.83 7.70 -25.96
N GLN A 240 23.14 7.48 -25.90
CA GLN A 240 24.09 8.16 -26.79
C GLN A 240 24.47 7.31 -28.02
N GLY A 241 23.73 6.22 -28.28
CA GLY A 241 23.97 5.28 -29.38
C GLY A 241 23.08 5.50 -30.62
N ASP A 242 23.19 4.59 -31.57
CA ASP A 242 22.50 4.52 -32.88
C ASP A 242 20.96 4.31 -32.82
N GLY A 243 20.33 4.62 -31.69
CA GLY A 243 18.90 4.46 -31.42
C GLY A 243 18.42 3.01 -31.23
N LYS A 244 19.24 2.01 -31.56
CA LYS A 244 18.91 0.58 -31.40
C LYS A 244 19.16 0.09 -29.96
N GLU A 245 20.23 0.58 -29.33
CA GLU A 245 20.53 0.29 -27.92
C GLU A 245 19.43 0.82 -26.98
N ASP A 246 18.78 1.93 -27.34
CA ASP A 246 17.70 2.54 -26.55
C ASP A 246 16.46 1.67 -26.52
N LEU A 247 16.08 1.10 -27.67
CA LEU A 247 14.91 0.23 -27.75
C LEU A 247 15.12 -1.06 -26.95
N ASP A 248 16.31 -1.67 -27.00
CA ASP A 248 16.58 -2.86 -26.19
C ASP A 248 16.60 -2.55 -24.68
N ARG A 249 17.14 -1.39 -24.29
CA ARG A 249 17.04 -0.93 -22.89
C ARG A 249 15.58 -0.83 -22.44
N LEU A 250 14.71 -0.18 -23.23
CA LEU A 250 13.28 -0.06 -22.90
C LEU A 250 12.58 -1.42 -22.82
N ARG A 251 12.92 -2.38 -23.71
CA ARG A 251 12.42 -3.77 -23.64
C ARG A 251 12.76 -4.47 -22.33
N ASN A 252 13.88 -4.10 -21.72
CA ASN A 252 14.37 -4.70 -20.49
C ASN A 252 14.13 -3.81 -19.26
N THR A 253 13.38 -2.71 -19.38
CA THR A 253 13.09 -1.81 -18.25
C THR A 253 11.68 -2.08 -17.71
N ILE A 254 11.57 -2.57 -16.47
CA ILE A 254 10.30 -2.84 -15.80
C ILE A 254 9.81 -1.58 -15.07
N PRO A 255 8.58 -1.09 -15.36
CA PRO A 255 8.02 0.07 -14.68
C PRO A 255 7.48 -0.30 -13.29
N LEU A 256 7.91 0.43 -12.28
CA LEU A 256 7.58 0.23 -10.87
C LEU A 256 6.86 1.43 -10.26
N LEU A 257 6.21 1.19 -9.13
CA LEU A 257 5.63 2.19 -8.23
C LEU A 257 6.17 1.97 -6.83
N HIS A 258 6.63 3.06 -6.22
CA HIS A 258 6.85 3.10 -4.79
C HIS A 258 5.52 3.34 -4.08
N HIS A 259 5.30 2.62 -2.99
CA HIS A 259 4.10 2.69 -2.19
C HIS A 259 4.47 2.91 -0.71
N GLY A 260 3.85 3.92 -0.11
CA GLY A 260 3.82 4.08 1.34
C GLY A 260 2.41 4.16 1.86
N ASP A 261 2.18 3.50 2.99
CA ASP A 261 0.91 3.54 3.71
C ASP A 261 1.17 3.68 5.21
N GLU A 262 0.55 4.68 5.84
CA GLU A 262 0.54 4.82 7.29
C GLU A 262 -0.68 4.11 7.86
N GLY A 263 -0.60 2.78 7.79
CA GLY A 263 -1.59 1.91 8.38
C GLY A 263 -1.58 1.97 9.91
N ARG A 264 -2.35 1.06 10.50
CA ARG A 264 -2.36 0.85 11.94
C ARG A 264 -2.04 -0.60 12.24
N THR A 265 -1.20 -0.79 13.25
CA THR A 265 -1.06 -2.08 13.93
C THR A 265 -2.40 -2.51 14.51
N TYR A 266 -2.51 -3.79 14.89
CA TYR A 266 -3.67 -4.30 15.64
C TYR A 266 -3.98 -3.50 16.91
N ARG A 267 -2.94 -2.96 17.56
CA ARG A 267 -3.06 -2.07 18.73
C ARG A 267 -3.43 -0.63 18.38
N LYS A 268 -3.86 -0.37 17.14
CA LYS A 268 -4.24 0.94 16.59
C LYS A 268 -3.11 1.97 16.58
N LEU A 269 -1.88 1.56 16.91
CA LEU A 269 -0.68 2.39 16.80
C LEU A 269 -0.29 2.51 15.33
N PRO A 270 0.14 3.69 14.84
CA PRO A 270 0.51 3.85 13.45
C PRO A 270 1.73 2.99 13.07
N LEU A 271 1.71 2.45 11.85
CA LEU A 271 2.78 1.66 11.26
C LEU A 271 2.98 2.16 9.83
N MET A 272 4.19 2.64 9.54
CA MET A 272 4.56 2.98 8.16
C MET A 272 4.97 1.71 7.45
N VAL A 273 4.33 1.39 6.33
CA VAL A 273 4.72 0.29 5.45
C VAL A 273 5.23 0.89 4.15
N LEU A 274 6.48 0.56 3.81
CA LEU A 274 7.13 0.97 2.57
C LEU A 274 7.29 -0.26 1.68
N SER A 275 6.78 -0.21 0.46
CA SER A 275 6.83 -1.32 -0.48
C SER A 275 6.89 -0.85 -1.93
N THR A 276 7.26 -1.77 -2.82
CA THR A 276 7.32 -1.54 -4.26
C THR A 276 6.41 -2.53 -4.98
N HIS A 277 5.76 -2.10 -6.04
CA HIS A 277 4.99 -3.01 -6.89
C HIS A 277 5.10 -2.64 -8.37
N GLY A 278 4.81 -3.59 -9.25
CA GLY A 278 4.74 -3.37 -10.69
C GLY A 278 3.61 -2.41 -11.07
N VAL A 279 3.86 -1.55 -12.07
CA VAL A 279 2.79 -0.78 -12.74
C VAL A 279 1.91 -1.72 -13.56
N LEU A 280 2.57 -2.64 -14.27
CA LEU A 280 1.95 -3.65 -15.12
C LEU A 280 1.64 -4.91 -14.31
N GLY A 281 0.60 -5.64 -14.69
CA GLY A 281 0.20 -6.85 -13.99
C GLY A 281 -0.90 -7.63 -14.68
N ARG A 282 -1.64 -8.43 -13.89
CA ARG A 282 -2.67 -9.33 -14.44
C ARG A 282 -4.01 -8.64 -14.70
N GLY A 283 -4.20 -7.41 -14.24
CA GLY A 283 -5.41 -6.60 -14.38
C GLY A 283 -6.07 -6.23 -13.05
N CYS A 284 -7.38 -5.99 -13.09
CA CYS A 284 -8.26 -5.82 -11.95
C CYS A 284 -9.49 -6.75 -12.10
N ASN A 285 -10.25 -7.00 -11.03
CA ASN A 285 -11.41 -7.91 -11.06
C ASN A 285 -12.48 -7.53 -12.10
N GLN A 286 -12.57 -6.26 -12.48
CA GLN A 286 -13.51 -5.77 -13.50
C GLN A 286 -13.03 -6.05 -14.94
N ALA A 287 -11.75 -6.41 -15.13
CA ALA A 287 -11.15 -6.79 -16.41
C ALA A 287 -11.06 -8.31 -16.58
N ALA A 288 -11.96 -9.08 -15.95
CA ALA A 288 -12.12 -10.52 -16.17
C ALA A 288 -12.73 -10.82 -17.54
N ASP A 289 -12.11 -10.27 -18.58
CA ASP A 289 -12.38 -10.62 -19.95
C ASP A 289 -11.60 -11.92 -20.21
N LYS A 290 -12.24 -13.04 -19.84
CA LYS A 290 -11.67 -14.38 -19.68
C LYS A 290 -10.93 -14.92 -20.92
N ASN A 291 -11.05 -14.26 -22.08
CA ASN A 291 -10.53 -14.71 -23.37
C ASN A 291 -9.25 -13.99 -23.85
N LYS A 292 -8.62 -13.10 -23.06
CA LYS A 292 -7.68 -12.10 -23.62
C LYS A 292 -6.20 -12.25 -23.26
N ASN A 293 -5.70 -13.43 -22.88
CA ASN A 293 -4.26 -13.59 -22.64
C ASN A 293 -3.38 -13.55 -23.92
N ASN A 294 -3.97 -13.32 -25.11
CA ASN A 294 -3.29 -13.37 -26.40
C ASN A 294 -3.21 -12.03 -27.16
N TYR A 295 -3.41 -10.89 -26.50
CA TYR A 295 -3.18 -9.62 -27.19
C TYR A 295 -1.73 -9.47 -27.64
N ALA A 296 -1.55 -8.94 -28.85
CA ALA A 296 -0.30 -8.34 -29.26
C ALA A 296 0.00 -7.15 -28.33
N ALA A 297 1.28 -6.86 -28.09
CA ALA A 297 1.66 -5.80 -27.14
C ALA A 297 1.01 -4.44 -27.50
N GLN A 298 0.94 -4.12 -28.79
CA GLN A 298 0.34 -2.88 -29.31
C GLN A 298 -1.16 -2.78 -29.04
N GLU A 299 -1.85 -3.89 -28.82
CA GLU A 299 -3.29 -3.94 -28.53
C GLU A 299 -3.57 -4.13 -27.03
N ASP A 300 -2.54 -4.41 -26.23
CA ASP A 300 -2.71 -4.63 -24.81
C ASP A 300 -3.17 -3.32 -24.13
N PRO A 301 -4.20 -3.37 -23.27
CA PRO A 301 -4.70 -2.20 -22.56
C PRO A 301 -3.76 -1.72 -21.44
N MET A 302 -2.56 -2.31 -21.29
CA MET A 302 -1.61 -2.06 -20.20
C MET A 302 -2.22 -2.38 -18.84
N ARG A 303 -2.48 -3.68 -18.62
CA ARG A 303 -3.15 -4.19 -17.42
C ARG A 303 -2.43 -3.78 -16.13
N LEU A 304 -3.21 -3.32 -15.14
CA LEU A 304 -2.72 -2.93 -13.82
C LEU A 304 -2.35 -4.13 -12.95
N ASN A 305 -1.53 -3.93 -11.91
CA ASN A 305 -1.15 -4.98 -10.97
C ASN A 305 -2.02 -5.05 -9.71
N PHE A 306 -3.33 -5.30 -9.88
CA PHE A 306 -4.29 -5.37 -8.77
C PHE A 306 -4.89 -6.76 -8.51
N LEU A 307 -4.53 -7.75 -9.32
CA LEU A 307 -4.96 -9.14 -9.13
C LEU A 307 -3.87 -9.97 -8.46
N GLY A 308 -4.27 -10.78 -7.50
CA GLY A 308 -3.40 -11.63 -6.70
C GLY A 308 -3.23 -11.12 -5.26
N SER A 309 -2.55 -11.91 -4.44
CA SER A 309 -2.22 -11.52 -3.08
C SER A 309 -1.27 -10.33 -3.05
N THR A 310 -1.42 -9.44 -2.06
CA THR A 310 -0.45 -8.36 -1.82
C THR A 310 0.94 -8.92 -1.48
N ILE A 311 1.01 -10.13 -0.90
CA ILE A 311 2.28 -10.83 -0.61
C ILE A 311 3.09 -11.10 -1.88
N SER A 312 2.42 -11.37 -3.01
CA SER A 312 3.09 -11.67 -4.28
C SER A 312 3.24 -10.48 -5.20
N THR A 313 2.52 -9.38 -4.95
CA THR A 313 2.50 -8.20 -5.83
C THR A 313 3.15 -6.97 -5.21
N HIS A 314 3.31 -6.91 -3.88
CA HIS A 314 3.94 -5.81 -3.15
C HIS A 314 5.16 -6.32 -2.38
N TYR A 315 6.33 -5.85 -2.80
CA TYR A 315 7.61 -6.22 -2.23
C TYR A 315 7.99 -5.23 -1.15
N ILE A 316 7.99 -5.69 0.09
CA ILE A 316 8.26 -4.84 1.25
C ILE A 316 9.72 -4.41 1.27
N PHE A 317 9.93 -3.11 1.47
CA PHE A 317 11.24 -2.54 1.77
C PHE A 317 11.44 -2.47 3.29
N ALA A 318 10.50 -1.85 4.00
CA ALA A 318 10.54 -1.73 5.46
C ALA A 318 9.15 -1.55 6.07
N ALA A 319 9.02 -1.94 7.35
CA ALA A 319 7.89 -1.61 8.20
C ALA A 319 8.41 -0.86 9.44
N LEU A 320 8.00 0.40 9.60
CA LEU A 320 8.50 1.28 10.65
C LEU A 320 7.38 1.59 11.64
N PRO A 321 7.45 1.11 12.90
CA PRO A 321 6.54 1.54 13.95
C PRO A 321 6.64 3.05 14.16
N HIS A 322 5.52 3.69 14.51
CA HIS A 322 5.49 5.14 14.75
C HIS A 322 6.54 5.62 15.77
N SER A 323 6.88 4.80 16.76
CA SER A 323 7.91 5.13 17.76
C SER A 323 9.28 5.43 17.16
N LEU A 324 9.60 4.90 15.97
CA LEU A 324 10.88 5.13 15.30
C LEU A 324 10.99 6.53 14.70
N TYR A 325 9.91 7.09 14.16
CA TYR A 325 9.97 8.35 13.42
C TYR A 325 9.12 9.47 14.02
N LYS A 326 8.37 9.23 15.10
CA LYS A 326 7.53 10.25 15.74
C LYS A 326 8.34 11.42 16.27
N LYS A 327 9.42 11.13 17.01
CA LYS A 327 10.28 12.14 17.66
C LYS A 327 11.48 12.53 16.80
N CYS A 328 11.86 11.68 15.84
CA CYS A 328 12.96 11.88 14.92
C CYS A 328 12.47 11.57 13.50
N PRO A 329 11.79 12.53 12.84
CA PRO A 329 11.32 12.36 11.46
C PRO A 329 12.44 11.96 10.49
N GLU A 330 13.69 12.34 10.78
CA GLU A 330 14.89 11.99 10.03
C GLU A 330 15.09 10.47 9.92
N ALA A 331 14.56 9.69 10.87
CA ALA A 331 14.59 8.23 10.78
C ALA A 331 13.83 7.71 9.54
N LEU A 332 12.73 8.36 9.16
CA LEU A 332 12.03 8.04 7.90
C LEU A 332 12.86 8.49 6.69
N ASP A 333 13.53 9.64 6.78
CA ASP A 333 14.33 10.18 5.68
C ASP A 333 15.50 9.26 5.34
N ILE A 334 16.22 8.75 6.35
CA ILE A 334 17.30 7.77 6.19
C ILE A 334 16.79 6.53 5.45
N MET A 335 15.63 6.01 5.84
CA MET A 335 15.03 4.83 5.21
C MET A 335 14.65 5.11 3.74
N LEU A 336 14.05 6.27 3.46
CA LEU A 336 13.66 6.64 2.10
C LEU A 336 14.88 6.96 1.22
N GLU A 337 15.97 7.47 1.78
CA GLU A 337 17.23 7.70 1.07
C GLU A 337 17.90 6.37 0.67
N LEU A 338 17.95 5.39 1.59
CA LEU A 338 18.41 4.03 1.27
C LEU A 338 17.61 3.43 0.12
N TYR A 339 16.28 3.56 0.17
CA TYR A 339 15.41 3.10 -0.90
C TYR A 339 15.67 3.84 -2.22
N ALA A 340 15.79 5.16 -2.18
CA ALA A 340 15.98 5.98 -3.38
C ALA A 340 17.30 5.66 -4.10
N LYS A 341 18.39 5.44 -3.34
CA LYS A 341 19.69 5.00 -3.87
C LYS A 341 19.61 3.63 -4.56
N ASP A 342 18.90 2.68 -3.95
CA ASP A 342 18.68 1.36 -4.56
C ASP A 342 17.88 1.48 -5.87
N MET A 343 16.86 2.35 -5.91
CA MET A 343 16.07 2.61 -7.12
C MET A 343 16.88 3.30 -8.20
N GLU A 344 17.73 4.25 -7.84
CA GLU A 344 18.65 4.92 -8.77
C GLU A 344 19.62 3.91 -9.40
N TYR A 345 20.18 3.00 -8.60
CA TYR A 345 21.04 1.92 -9.08
C TYR A 345 20.30 0.99 -10.06
N LEU A 346 19.10 0.53 -9.71
CA LEU A 346 18.31 -0.34 -10.59
C LEU A 346 17.88 0.35 -11.89
N ALA A 347 17.62 1.65 -11.84
CA ALA A 347 17.26 2.45 -13.01
C ALA A 347 18.46 2.68 -13.92
N THR A 348 19.64 2.95 -13.35
CA THR A 348 20.84 3.35 -14.10
C THR A 348 21.64 2.14 -14.56
N ASN A 349 21.98 1.25 -13.63
CA ASN A 349 22.87 0.11 -13.82
C ASN A 349 22.10 -1.17 -14.19
N GLY A 350 20.93 -1.38 -13.61
CA GLY A 350 20.15 -2.62 -13.74
C GLY A 350 20.89 -3.86 -13.21
N LEU A 351 20.24 -5.01 -13.30
CA LEU A 351 20.75 -6.30 -12.78
C LEU A 351 21.05 -7.26 -13.93
N LEU A 352 22.19 -7.93 -13.88
CA LEU A 352 22.53 -9.01 -14.81
C LEU A 352 22.01 -10.35 -14.26
N VAL A 353 20.99 -10.91 -14.91
CA VAL A 353 20.22 -12.05 -14.38
C VAL A 353 19.84 -13.04 -15.49
N PRO A 354 19.65 -14.34 -15.16
CA PRO A 354 19.02 -15.27 -16.08
C PRO A 354 17.60 -14.82 -16.45
N ASP A 355 17.28 -14.83 -17.73
CA ASP A 355 15.98 -14.43 -18.29
C ASP A 355 15.66 -15.30 -19.51
N GLY A 356 15.01 -16.43 -19.25
CA GLY A 356 14.87 -17.54 -20.21
C GLY A 356 16.21 -18.25 -20.42
N ASP A 357 16.55 -18.52 -21.67
CA ASP A 357 17.79 -19.22 -22.04
C ASP A 357 19.02 -18.28 -22.16
N SER A 358 18.91 -17.05 -21.68
CA SER A 358 19.95 -16.03 -21.82
C SER A 358 20.16 -15.27 -20.52
N VAL A 359 21.38 -14.77 -20.31
CA VAL A 359 21.65 -13.78 -19.28
C VAL A 359 21.40 -12.40 -19.87
N ARG A 360 20.57 -11.59 -19.20
CA ARG A 360 20.22 -10.23 -19.66
C ARG A 360 20.35 -9.23 -18.54
N ARG A 361 20.59 -7.97 -18.93
CA ARG A 361 20.52 -6.84 -18.03
C ARG A 361 19.08 -6.34 -17.98
N ILE A 362 18.46 -6.39 -16.81
CA ILE A 362 17.09 -5.92 -16.57
C ILE A 362 17.16 -4.67 -15.68
N TYR A 363 16.49 -3.62 -16.10
CA TYR A 363 16.40 -2.35 -15.39
C TYR A 363 15.04 -2.21 -14.71
N PHE A 364 14.98 -1.40 -13.67
CA PHE A 364 13.74 -1.12 -12.97
C PHE A 364 13.62 0.38 -12.75
N GLN A 365 12.48 0.94 -13.14
CA GLN A 365 12.27 2.39 -13.10
C GLN A 365 11.00 2.70 -12.31
N VAL A 366 11.17 3.35 -11.16
CA VAL A 366 10.05 3.90 -10.40
C VAL A 366 9.50 5.12 -11.14
N LEU A 367 8.22 5.09 -11.46
CA LEU A 367 7.54 6.16 -12.19
C LEU A 367 6.85 7.18 -11.29
N ALA A 368 6.46 6.70 -10.11
CA ALA A 368 5.67 7.44 -9.16
C ALA A 368 5.75 6.83 -7.76
N VAL A 369 5.56 7.71 -6.78
CA VAL A 369 5.35 7.46 -5.37
C VAL A 369 3.86 7.63 -5.11
N LYS A 370 3.20 6.55 -4.70
CA LYS A 370 1.79 6.55 -4.30
C LYS A 370 1.65 6.31 -2.80
N GLY A 371 0.57 6.81 -2.22
CA GLY A 371 0.23 6.62 -0.83
C GLY A 371 -0.87 7.56 -0.40
N ASP A 372 -1.28 7.47 0.86
CA ASP A 372 -2.19 8.44 1.43
C ASP A 372 -1.50 9.82 1.60
N LEU A 373 -2.30 10.89 1.68
CA LEU A 373 -1.74 12.24 1.74
C LEU A 373 -0.83 12.46 2.98
N PRO A 374 -1.13 11.90 4.18
CA PRO A 374 -0.21 11.91 5.30
C PRO A 374 1.18 11.33 4.99
N TYR A 375 1.25 10.16 4.36
CA TYR A 375 2.51 9.56 3.93
C TYR A 375 3.23 10.47 2.93
N LEU A 376 2.54 10.88 1.86
CA LEU A 376 3.15 11.72 0.82
C LEU A 376 3.68 13.03 1.39
N GLY A 377 2.93 13.65 2.31
CA GLY A 377 3.35 14.87 3.01
C GLY A 377 4.66 14.72 3.78
N LYS A 378 4.84 13.58 4.46
CA LYS A 378 6.09 13.27 5.18
C LYS A 378 7.23 12.96 4.22
N ALA A 379 7.02 12.06 3.26
CA ALA A 379 8.04 11.57 2.34
C ALA A 379 8.54 12.63 1.34
N ALA A 380 7.72 13.62 1.04
CA ALA A 380 8.05 14.72 0.13
C ALA A 380 8.35 16.04 0.86
N HIS A 381 8.17 16.09 2.18
CA HIS A 381 8.23 17.33 2.96
C HIS A 381 7.31 18.44 2.42
N PHE A 382 6.05 18.12 2.14
CA PHE A 382 5.11 19.13 1.65
C PHE A 382 4.87 20.24 2.67
N SER A 383 4.95 21.50 2.21
CA SER A 383 4.57 22.70 2.96
C SER A 383 3.07 22.99 2.92
N ARG A 384 2.31 22.25 2.08
CA ARG A 384 0.87 22.40 1.88
C ARG A 384 0.20 21.03 1.76
N THR A 385 -0.76 20.75 2.64
CA THR A 385 -1.56 19.51 2.62
C THR A 385 -2.96 19.78 3.18
N TYR A 386 -3.92 18.89 2.88
CA TYR A 386 -5.31 19.06 3.35
C TYR A 386 -5.43 19.14 4.87
N SER A 387 -4.49 18.55 5.62
CA SER A 387 -4.45 18.69 7.09
C SER A 387 -4.21 20.12 7.58
N MET A 388 -3.77 21.02 6.70
CA MET A 388 -3.58 22.45 6.96
C MET A 388 -4.80 23.30 6.62
N CYS A 389 -5.92 22.68 6.22
CA CYS A 389 -7.18 23.38 5.98
C CYS A 389 -7.60 24.21 7.21
N PRO A 390 -8.02 25.48 7.03
CA PRO A 390 -8.63 26.26 8.10
C PRO A 390 -9.77 25.48 8.77
N LYS A 391 -9.83 25.55 10.10
CA LYS A 391 -10.87 24.87 10.92
C LYS A 391 -11.87 25.83 11.54
N GLN A 392 -11.65 27.13 11.35
CA GLN A 392 -12.44 28.22 11.88
C GLN A 392 -12.71 29.19 10.74
N SER A 393 -13.84 29.90 10.82
CA SER A 393 -14.23 30.91 9.83
C SER A 393 -13.24 32.07 9.73
N GLU A 394 -12.49 32.33 10.79
CA GLU A 394 -11.47 33.38 10.85
C GLU A 394 -10.19 32.86 11.50
N SER A 395 -9.05 33.29 10.98
CA SER A 395 -7.72 33.00 11.53
C SER A 395 -6.85 34.25 11.47
N LYS A 396 -6.07 34.48 12.53
CA LYS A 396 -5.05 35.55 12.54
C LYS A 396 -3.88 35.28 11.58
N LYS A 397 -3.69 34.01 11.21
CA LYS A 397 -2.63 33.56 10.31
C LYS A 397 -3.26 33.14 8.99
N ALA A 398 -2.79 33.74 7.90
CA ALA A 398 -3.15 33.35 6.55
C ALA A 398 -2.85 31.86 6.31
N ALA A 399 -3.78 31.16 5.68
CA ALA A 399 -3.62 29.76 5.29
C ALA A 399 -2.48 29.60 4.27
N SER A 400 -1.59 28.63 4.53
CA SER A 400 -0.46 28.32 3.65
C SER A 400 -0.87 27.56 2.39
N GLY A 401 -2.13 27.11 2.30
CA GLY A 401 -2.64 26.25 1.25
C GLY A 401 -2.79 24.78 1.64
N ILE A 402 -3.69 24.10 0.93
CA ILE A 402 -4.12 22.73 1.23
C ILE A 402 -3.63 21.70 0.20
N CYS A 403 -3.05 22.16 -0.91
CA CYS A 403 -2.59 21.31 -2.00
C CYS A 403 -1.09 21.54 -2.24
N TYR A 404 -0.32 20.48 -2.40
CA TYR A 404 1.10 20.62 -2.75
C TYR A 404 1.29 21.01 -4.23
N ARG A 405 0.35 20.65 -5.10
CA ARG A 405 0.44 20.84 -6.55
C ARG A 405 -0.01 22.21 -7.06
N CYS A 406 -1.06 22.76 -6.45
CA CYS A 406 -1.67 24.03 -6.84
C CYS A 406 -1.76 24.96 -5.64
N TRP A 407 -2.24 26.18 -5.85
CA TRP A 407 -2.34 27.21 -4.82
C TRP A 407 -3.67 27.19 -4.08
N ALA A 408 -4.47 26.12 -4.20
CA ALA A 408 -5.73 25.97 -3.46
C ALA A 408 -5.51 26.16 -1.94
N GLY A 409 -6.30 27.05 -1.36
CA GLY A 409 -6.32 27.41 0.06
C GLY A 409 -5.23 28.40 0.48
N VAL A 410 -4.47 28.98 -0.45
CA VAL A 410 -3.42 29.98 -0.13
C VAL A 410 -4.05 31.35 0.11
N GLU A 411 -3.68 31.97 1.23
CA GLU A 411 -4.13 33.30 1.64
C GLU A 411 -2.93 34.23 1.93
N GLY A 412 -3.20 35.54 2.08
CA GLY A 412 -2.21 36.51 2.57
C GLY A 412 -1.16 36.97 1.55
N GLY A 413 -1.27 36.54 0.29
CA GLY A 413 -0.50 37.05 -0.84
C GLY A 413 -1.20 38.21 -1.57
N GLN A 414 -0.73 38.54 -2.77
CA GLN A 414 -1.41 39.49 -3.67
C GLN A 414 -2.80 38.98 -4.09
N GLU A 415 -2.97 37.66 -4.13
CA GLU A 415 -4.20 36.97 -4.49
C GLU A 415 -4.53 35.89 -3.45
N THR A 416 -5.84 35.64 -3.27
CA THR A 416 -6.37 34.56 -2.45
C THR A 416 -7.00 33.49 -3.34
N TRP A 417 -6.77 32.24 -2.97
CA TRP A 417 -7.14 31.08 -3.78
C TRP A 417 -8.07 30.16 -2.96
N PRO A 418 -9.36 30.47 -2.86
CA PRO A 418 -10.28 29.69 -2.04
C PRO A 418 -10.37 28.26 -2.57
N TRP A 419 -10.09 27.28 -1.72
CA TRP A 419 -10.09 25.89 -2.15
C TRP A 419 -11.52 25.32 -2.26
N GLU A 420 -12.48 25.98 -1.61
CA GLU A 420 -13.92 25.69 -1.64
C GLU A 420 -14.58 26.10 -2.96
N GLU A 421 -13.82 26.66 -3.89
CA GLU A 421 -14.31 27.02 -5.22
C GLU A 421 -14.53 25.75 -6.07
N PHE A 422 -15.69 25.10 -5.89
CA PHE A 422 -16.07 23.86 -6.59
C PHE A 422 -16.74 24.10 -7.96
N VAL A 423 -16.18 25.01 -8.75
CA VAL A 423 -16.63 25.26 -10.15
C VAL A 423 -15.65 24.67 -11.15
N LEU A 424 -16.11 24.36 -12.37
CA LEU A 424 -15.25 23.79 -13.43
C LEU A 424 -14.05 24.68 -13.80
N GLN A 425 -14.16 25.98 -13.52
CA GLN A 425 -13.13 27.00 -13.79
C GLN A 425 -12.57 27.58 -12.49
N ALA A 426 -12.49 26.76 -11.43
CA ALA A 426 -11.98 27.20 -10.15
C ALA A 426 -10.61 27.85 -10.32
N ARG A 427 -10.43 29.04 -9.75
CA ARG A 427 -9.21 29.85 -9.98
C ARG A 427 -7.93 29.07 -9.73
N TRP A 428 -7.86 28.27 -8.66
CA TRP A 428 -6.68 27.50 -8.32
C TRP A 428 -6.31 26.41 -9.34
N LEU A 429 -7.19 26.00 -10.26
CA LEU A 429 -6.86 25.02 -11.31
C LEU A 429 -5.74 25.52 -12.22
N GLN A 430 -5.71 26.82 -12.53
CA GLN A 430 -4.68 27.39 -13.40
C GLN A 430 -3.29 27.37 -12.75
N THR A 431 -3.21 27.16 -11.43
CA THR A 431 -1.96 27.14 -10.67
C THR A 431 -1.36 25.74 -10.51
N ASP A 432 -2.00 24.70 -11.04
CA ASP A 432 -1.47 23.33 -10.98
C ASP A 432 -0.12 23.21 -11.71
N GLY A 433 0.91 22.83 -10.95
CA GLY A 433 2.27 22.68 -11.47
C GLY A 433 3.04 23.98 -11.66
N MET A 434 2.53 25.10 -11.13
CA MET A 434 3.29 26.33 -11.03
C MET A 434 4.25 26.28 -9.83
N GLU A 435 5.45 26.84 -10.03
CA GLU A 435 6.44 27.04 -8.98
C GLU A 435 6.17 28.34 -8.18
N PRO A 436 6.54 28.42 -6.88
CA PRO A 436 7.13 27.36 -6.09
C PRO A 436 6.09 26.27 -5.78
N ALA A 437 6.47 25.02 -6.05
CA ALA A 437 5.67 23.89 -5.67
C ALA A 437 5.60 23.79 -4.14
N GLY A 438 4.57 23.12 -3.62
CA GLY A 438 4.27 23.07 -2.18
C GLY A 438 5.21 22.16 -1.39
N PHE A 439 6.52 22.22 -1.65
CA PHE A 439 7.58 21.53 -0.94
C PHE A 439 8.27 22.51 0.01
N SER A 440 8.55 22.08 1.23
CA SER A 440 9.37 22.85 2.19
C SER A 440 10.87 22.64 1.97
N ARG A 441 11.26 21.45 1.54
CA ARG A 441 12.61 21.07 1.10
C ARG A 441 12.52 19.87 0.14
N ALA A 442 13.62 19.53 -0.54
CA ALA A 442 13.67 18.32 -1.35
C ALA A 442 13.49 17.07 -0.48
N GLY A 443 12.53 16.21 -0.85
CA GLY A 443 12.32 14.91 -0.19
C GLY A 443 13.35 13.87 -0.63
N PRO A 444 13.68 12.87 0.21
CA PRO A 444 14.69 11.86 -0.11
C PRO A 444 14.40 11.07 -1.39
N LEU A 445 13.12 10.85 -1.71
CA LEU A 445 12.70 10.11 -2.90
C LEU A 445 12.97 10.87 -4.22
N LEU A 446 13.31 12.15 -4.18
CA LEU A 446 13.69 12.90 -5.37
C LEU A 446 15.05 12.47 -5.96
N HIS A 447 15.82 11.64 -5.27
CA HIS A 447 17.01 11.00 -5.87
C HIS A 447 16.66 9.93 -6.91
N ILE A 448 15.42 9.41 -6.91
CA ILE A 448 14.96 8.49 -7.95
C ILE A 448 14.93 9.24 -9.29
N PRO A 449 15.49 8.71 -10.40
CA PRO A 449 15.44 9.36 -11.69
C PRO A 449 14.00 9.68 -12.13
N HIS A 450 13.68 10.96 -12.30
CA HIS A 450 12.36 11.46 -12.66
C HIS A 450 12.46 12.74 -13.51
N ASP A 451 11.37 13.14 -14.18
CA ASP A 451 11.30 14.36 -15.01
C ASP A 451 10.95 15.61 -14.17
N LYS A 452 9.82 15.58 -13.47
CA LYS A 452 9.32 16.68 -12.62
C LYS A 452 8.98 16.14 -11.24
N ALA A 453 9.47 16.80 -10.20
CA ALA A 453 9.25 16.40 -8.80
C ALA A 453 7.74 16.20 -8.49
N MET A 454 6.90 17.13 -8.97
CA MET A 454 5.45 17.07 -8.81
C MET A 454 4.77 15.86 -9.50
N TRP A 455 5.44 15.23 -10.47
CA TRP A 455 4.93 14.04 -11.16
C TRP A 455 5.43 12.74 -10.54
N LEU A 456 6.47 12.80 -9.72
CA LEU A 456 6.88 11.66 -8.92
C LEU A 456 5.80 11.36 -7.88
N TYR A 457 5.33 12.34 -7.11
CA TYR A 457 4.29 12.12 -6.11
C TYR A 457 2.90 12.11 -6.75
N ARG A 458 2.11 11.04 -6.51
CA ARG A 458 0.76 10.87 -7.08
C ARG A 458 -0.31 10.90 -6.02
N LEU A 459 -1.27 11.79 -6.21
CA LEU A 459 -2.49 11.85 -5.41
C LEU A 459 -3.36 10.63 -5.65
N ASP A 460 -3.82 10.00 -4.58
CA ASP A 460 -4.99 9.14 -4.62
C ASP A 460 -6.24 10.03 -4.60
N ILE A 461 -6.86 10.20 -5.77
CA ILE A 461 -8.04 11.05 -5.94
C ILE A 461 -9.21 10.58 -5.07
N TRP A 462 -9.33 9.26 -4.82
CA TRP A 462 -10.43 8.69 -4.05
C TRP A 462 -10.23 8.92 -2.56
N HIS A 463 -9.02 8.73 -2.05
CA HIS A 463 -8.72 9.09 -0.65
C HIS A 463 -8.81 10.61 -0.44
N THR A 464 -8.32 11.42 -1.38
CA THR A 464 -8.39 12.88 -1.31
C THR A 464 -9.83 13.38 -1.29
N PHE A 465 -10.70 12.79 -2.10
CA PHE A 465 -12.11 13.14 -2.09
C PHE A 465 -12.84 12.58 -0.87
N HIS A 466 -12.84 11.25 -0.70
CA HIS A 466 -13.67 10.60 0.32
C HIS A 466 -13.25 10.94 1.75
N LEU A 467 -11.96 11.16 2.02
CA LEU A 467 -11.47 11.52 3.36
C LEU A 467 -11.02 12.99 3.47
N GLY A 468 -11.10 13.75 2.38
CA GLY A 468 -10.88 15.19 2.35
C GLY A 468 -12.17 15.94 2.06
N CYS A 469 -12.27 16.57 0.89
CA CYS A 469 -13.34 17.52 0.56
C CYS A 469 -14.74 16.91 0.59
N GLY A 470 -14.92 15.68 0.10
CA GLY A 470 -16.22 15.01 0.10
C GLY A 470 -16.73 14.73 1.52
N LYS A 471 -15.82 14.41 2.44
CA LYS A 471 -16.16 14.24 3.86
C LYS A 471 -16.61 15.56 4.49
N SER A 472 -15.87 16.64 4.25
CA SER A 472 -16.26 17.98 4.72
C SER A 472 -17.61 18.40 4.13
N PHE A 473 -17.83 18.18 2.84
CA PHE A 473 -19.12 18.46 2.19
C PHE A 473 -20.28 17.67 2.83
N ALA A 474 -20.12 16.36 3.04
CA ALA A 474 -21.14 15.53 3.68
C ALA A 474 -21.50 16.05 5.07
N ALA A 475 -20.49 16.39 5.88
CA ALA A 475 -20.69 16.91 7.22
C ALA A 475 -21.42 18.26 7.19
N SER A 476 -20.98 19.19 6.33
CA SER A 476 -21.60 20.50 6.17
C SER A 476 -23.04 20.42 5.68
N ALA A 477 -23.32 19.59 4.68
CA ALA A 477 -24.68 19.39 4.16
C ALA A 477 -25.63 18.87 5.27
N ILE A 478 -25.17 17.93 6.10
CA ILE A 478 -25.96 17.44 7.23
C ILE A 478 -26.22 18.55 8.25
N VAL A 479 -25.23 19.39 8.56
CA VAL A 479 -25.41 20.50 9.51
C VAL A 479 -26.39 21.54 8.95
N ILE A 480 -26.29 21.89 7.67
CA ILE A 480 -27.25 22.79 7.02
C ILE A 480 -28.68 22.20 7.07
N LEU A 481 -28.83 20.90 6.82
CA LEU A 481 -30.12 20.21 6.98
C LEU A 481 -30.64 20.27 8.42
N LEU A 482 -29.77 20.06 9.41
CA LEU A 482 -30.15 20.19 10.81
C LEU A 482 -30.62 21.61 11.13
N GLU A 483 -29.99 22.64 10.58
CA GLU A 483 -30.36 24.03 10.83
C GLU A 483 -31.69 24.41 10.17
N SER A 484 -32.00 23.84 8.99
CA SER A 484 -33.27 24.09 8.29
C SER A 484 -34.49 23.37 8.88
N MET A 485 -34.30 22.40 9.78
CA MET A 485 -35.41 21.67 10.42
C MET A 485 -36.08 22.53 11.49
N GLU A 486 -37.16 23.25 11.15
CA GLU A 486 -37.83 24.19 12.08
C GLU A 486 -38.70 23.51 13.16
N GLU A 487 -39.24 22.32 12.89
CA GLU A 487 -40.27 21.69 13.73
C GLU A 487 -39.73 21.13 15.07
N GLN A 488 -38.43 20.89 15.17
CA GLN A 488 -37.81 20.18 16.29
C GLN A 488 -37.02 21.14 17.18
N ARG A 489 -37.23 21.01 18.50
CA ARG A 489 -36.73 21.99 19.48
C ARG A 489 -35.25 21.85 19.81
N THR A 490 -34.66 20.65 19.69
CA THR A 490 -33.25 20.43 20.03
C THR A 490 -32.46 19.78 18.90
N ILE A 491 -31.16 20.09 18.83
CA ILE A 491 -30.23 19.49 17.86
C ILE A 491 -30.21 17.96 17.99
N ASP A 492 -30.28 17.42 19.21
CA ASP A 492 -30.23 15.96 19.42
C ASP A 492 -31.49 15.24 18.89
N GLN A 493 -32.66 15.90 18.96
CA GLN A 493 -33.88 15.40 18.35
C GLN A 493 -33.75 15.36 16.82
N ARG A 494 -33.22 16.44 16.23
CA ARG A 494 -32.98 16.54 14.78
C ARG A 494 -31.99 15.47 14.30
N LEU A 495 -30.87 15.29 15.02
CA LEU A 495 -29.88 14.24 14.75
C LEU A 495 -30.47 12.82 14.86
N SER A 496 -31.37 12.60 15.81
CA SER A 496 -32.06 11.31 15.98
C SER A 496 -32.96 11.00 14.78
N LEU A 497 -33.69 11.99 14.27
CA LEU A 497 -34.52 11.85 13.08
C LEU A 497 -33.69 11.54 11.82
N LEU A 498 -32.61 12.29 11.60
CA LEU A 498 -31.71 12.03 10.48
C LEU A 498 -31.06 10.64 10.57
N THR A 499 -30.73 10.19 11.78
CA THR A 499 -30.22 8.84 12.02
C THR A 499 -31.24 7.76 11.63
N GLU A 500 -32.51 7.94 12.02
CA GLU A 500 -33.57 7.00 11.70
C GLU A 500 -33.84 6.93 10.19
N ASP A 501 -33.85 8.08 9.51
CA ASP A 501 -33.99 8.11 8.05
C ASP A 501 -32.78 7.47 7.35
N TYR A 502 -31.54 7.75 7.77
CA TYR A 502 -30.34 7.11 7.21
C TYR A 502 -30.36 5.58 7.35
N ARG A 503 -30.76 5.07 8.52
CA ARG A 503 -30.92 3.62 8.73
C ARG A 503 -32.02 3.04 7.86
N SER A 504 -33.12 3.77 7.71
CA SER A 504 -34.23 3.38 6.84
C SER A 504 -33.79 3.34 5.37
N PHE A 505 -33.02 4.34 4.92
CA PHE A 505 -32.39 4.35 3.60
C PHE A 505 -31.51 3.12 3.39
N CYS A 506 -30.58 2.83 4.31
CA CYS A 506 -29.72 1.65 4.22
C CYS A 506 -30.55 0.35 4.10
N LYS A 507 -31.63 0.23 4.87
CA LYS A 507 -32.53 -0.93 4.79
C LYS A 507 -33.26 -1.00 3.44
N ARG A 508 -33.78 0.11 2.92
CA ARG A 508 -34.49 0.18 1.63
C ARG A 508 -33.58 -0.18 0.46
N THR A 509 -32.35 0.35 0.45
CA THR A 509 -31.37 0.12 -0.62
C THR A 509 -30.56 -1.15 -0.45
N ARG A 510 -30.78 -1.90 0.65
CA ARG A 510 -29.99 -3.08 1.05
C ARG A 510 -28.49 -2.75 1.15
N SER A 511 -28.18 -1.54 1.60
CA SER A 511 -26.83 -1.07 1.86
C SER A 511 -26.44 -1.28 3.31
N TYR A 512 -25.16 -1.55 3.56
CA TYR A 512 -24.65 -1.71 4.92
C TYR A 512 -24.58 -0.36 5.66
N ALA A 513 -25.23 -0.27 6.81
CA ALA A 513 -25.21 0.91 7.67
C ALA A 513 -23.91 0.98 8.48
N PHE A 514 -22.90 1.67 7.92
CA PHE A 514 -21.55 1.79 8.52
C PHE A 514 -21.50 2.50 9.87
N ILE A 515 -22.48 3.36 10.14
CA ILE A 515 -22.61 4.09 11.40
C ILE A 515 -23.91 3.72 12.07
N THR A 516 -23.87 3.67 13.39
CA THR A 516 -25.07 3.48 14.19
C THR A 516 -25.85 4.78 14.31
N GLN A 517 -25.19 5.93 14.50
CA GLN A 517 -25.85 7.21 14.73
C GLN A 517 -25.10 8.35 14.04
N ILE A 518 -25.84 9.37 13.62
CA ILE A 518 -25.31 10.67 13.21
C ILE A 518 -25.24 11.52 14.49
N THR A 519 -24.03 11.91 14.88
CA THR A 519 -23.77 12.66 16.12
C THR A 519 -22.93 13.90 15.83
N ARG A 520 -22.90 14.87 16.77
CA ARG A 520 -21.98 16.01 16.70
C ARG A 520 -20.52 15.59 16.55
N ASP A 521 -20.12 14.55 17.29
CA ASP A 521 -18.77 13.97 17.18
C ASP A 521 -18.49 13.42 15.79
N LEU A 522 -19.45 12.71 15.18
CA LEU A 522 -19.32 12.20 13.82
C LEU A 522 -19.12 13.34 12.81
N LEU A 523 -19.87 14.43 12.95
CA LEU A 523 -19.80 15.60 12.09
C LEU A 523 -18.56 16.48 12.39
N ALA A 524 -17.88 16.23 13.50
CA ALA A 524 -16.82 17.10 14.05
C ALA A 524 -17.30 18.54 14.22
N TRP A 525 -18.52 18.72 14.72
CA TRP A 525 -19.20 20.00 14.87
C TRP A 525 -19.76 20.13 16.29
N GLN A 526 -19.02 20.81 17.17
CA GLN A 526 -19.40 20.96 18.58
C GLN A 526 -20.24 22.23 18.80
N ASN A 527 -19.85 23.31 18.13
CA ASN A 527 -20.46 24.63 18.21
C ASN A 527 -20.79 25.18 16.82
N SER A 528 -21.70 26.16 16.75
CA SER A 528 -22.11 26.81 15.50
C SER A 528 -20.96 27.49 14.73
N ASN A 529 -19.88 27.86 15.41
CA ASN A 529 -18.71 28.50 14.79
C ASN A 529 -17.68 27.49 14.26
N ASP A 530 -17.86 26.20 14.53
CA ASP A 530 -16.97 25.16 14.03
C ASP A 530 -17.33 24.83 12.58
N MET A 531 -16.34 24.70 11.71
CA MET A 531 -16.56 24.15 10.38
C MET A 531 -16.81 22.63 10.49
N PRO A 532 -17.96 22.10 10.02
CA PRO A 532 -18.18 20.66 9.98
C PRO A 532 -17.14 19.99 9.08
N ALA A 533 -16.41 19.02 9.63
CA ALA A 533 -15.25 18.42 8.95
C ALA A 533 -15.31 16.90 8.85
N GLY A 534 -16.23 16.25 9.57
CA GLY A 534 -16.37 14.80 9.63
C GLY A 534 -15.19 14.10 10.35
N SER A 535 -15.48 13.31 11.37
CA SER A 535 -14.47 12.58 12.16
C SER A 535 -14.24 11.13 11.70
N TRP A 536 -14.96 10.64 10.69
CA TRP A 536 -14.81 9.27 10.22
C TRP A 536 -13.52 9.03 9.43
N HIS A 537 -13.10 7.76 9.43
CA HIS A 537 -11.83 7.31 8.83
C HIS A 537 -11.99 6.33 7.67
N LYS A 538 -13.24 5.98 7.31
CA LYS A 538 -13.54 5.06 6.20
C LYS A 538 -14.18 5.84 5.06
N GLY A 539 -13.49 5.91 3.92
CA GLY A 539 -13.95 6.69 2.76
C GLY A 539 -15.31 6.25 2.25
N PHE A 540 -15.64 4.96 2.38
CA PHE A 540 -16.94 4.42 1.99
C PHE A 540 -18.13 5.07 2.71
N LEU A 541 -17.94 5.56 3.96
CA LEU A 541 -19.01 6.25 4.66
C LEU A 541 -19.39 7.56 3.94
N THR A 542 -18.42 8.28 3.39
CA THR A 542 -18.69 9.50 2.59
C THR A 542 -19.57 9.17 1.39
N THR A 543 -19.26 8.09 0.66
CA THR A 543 -20.09 7.62 -0.45
C THR A 543 -21.52 7.30 0.01
N ARG A 544 -21.69 6.59 1.13
CA ARG A 544 -23.03 6.26 1.66
C ARG A 544 -23.81 7.49 2.10
N LEU A 545 -23.15 8.45 2.76
CA LEU A 545 -23.79 9.69 3.18
C LEU A 545 -24.24 10.50 1.96
N PHE A 546 -23.49 10.50 0.86
CA PHE A 546 -23.90 11.18 -0.37
C PHE A 546 -25.14 10.56 -1.00
N GLU A 547 -25.17 9.24 -1.16
CA GLU A 547 -26.37 8.57 -1.70
C GLU A 547 -27.60 8.76 -0.80
N TRP A 548 -27.39 8.75 0.52
CA TRP A 548 -28.46 9.05 1.46
C TRP A 548 -28.93 10.51 1.35
N LEU A 549 -28.01 11.48 1.28
CA LEU A 549 -28.35 12.89 1.10
C LEU A 549 -29.12 13.12 -0.20
N GLU A 550 -28.71 12.47 -1.29
CA GLU A 550 -29.42 12.51 -2.57
C GLU A 550 -30.86 11.97 -2.44
N ASP A 551 -31.02 10.79 -1.81
CA ASP A 551 -32.34 10.19 -1.55
C ASP A 551 -33.20 11.04 -0.60
N TYR A 552 -32.62 11.55 0.49
CA TYR A 552 -33.30 12.36 1.49
C TYR A 552 -33.81 13.67 0.87
N MET A 553 -32.94 14.40 0.17
CA MET A 553 -33.28 15.64 -0.50
C MET A 553 -34.28 15.42 -1.62
N GLY A 554 -34.10 14.38 -2.44
CA GLY A 554 -35.02 14.04 -3.52
C GLY A 554 -36.42 13.66 -3.06
N ARG A 555 -36.57 13.08 -1.86
CA ARG A 555 -37.87 12.73 -1.27
C ARG A 555 -38.57 13.89 -0.58
N LEU A 556 -37.83 14.68 0.21
CA LEU A 556 -38.43 15.60 1.18
C LEU A 556 -38.32 17.07 0.78
N HIS A 557 -37.40 17.45 -0.11
CA HIS A 557 -37.07 18.85 -0.39
C HIS A 557 -37.02 19.15 -1.90
N LYS A 558 -37.73 18.36 -2.71
CA LYS A 558 -37.72 18.47 -4.18
C LYS A 558 -38.19 19.84 -4.70
N ASP A 559 -39.08 20.50 -3.95
CA ASP A 559 -39.68 21.79 -4.31
C ASP A 559 -39.37 22.90 -3.26
N ASP A 560 -38.36 22.71 -2.41
CA ASP A 560 -38.04 23.67 -1.36
C ASP A 560 -37.33 24.91 -1.90
N THR A 561 -37.80 26.09 -1.47
CA THR A 561 -37.21 27.40 -1.80
C THR A 561 -36.23 27.89 -0.74
N HIS A 562 -36.01 27.13 0.34
CA HIS A 562 -35.12 27.51 1.43
C HIS A 562 -33.70 27.78 0.89
N PRO A 563 -33.16 29.01 1.01
CA PRO A 563 -31.91 29.41 0.36
C PRO A 563 -30.75 28.46 0.68
N ALA A 564 -30.60 28.06 1.95
CA ALA A 564 -29.53 27.17 2.38
C ALA A 564 -29.66 25.74 1.83
N LEU A 565 -30.88 25.25 1.59
CA LEU A 565 -31.08 23.91 1.02
C LEU A 565 -30.83 23.89 -0.49
N SER A 566 -31.04 25.03 -1.14
CA SER A 566 -30.69 25.21 -2.56
C SER A 566 -29.18 25.17 -2.83
N GLU A 567 -28.34 25.29 -1.79
CA GLU A 567 -26.88 25.14 -1.87
C GLU A 567 -26.42 23.68 -1.77
N ILE A 568 -27.23 22.80 -1.16
CA ILE A 568 -26.93 21.36 -1.04
C ILE A 568 -27.20 20.63 -2.36
N VAL A 569 -28.28 21.02 -3.07
CA VAL A 569 -28.69 20.39 -4.32
C VAL A 569 -27.84 20.93 -5.47
N PRO A 570 -27.10 20.08 -6.20
CA PRO A 570 -26.36 20.53 -7.37
C PRO A 570 -27.35 21.09 -8.40
N ARG A 571 -27.26 22.39 -8.69
CA ARG A 571 -27.88 22.96 -9.89
C ARG A 571 -27.04 22.49 -11.06
N PHE A 572 -27.32 21.30 -11.59
CA PHE A 572 -26.76 20.94 -12.88
C PHE A 572 -27.25 22.00 -13.88
N PRO A 573 -26.35 22.72 -14.57
CA PRO A 573 -26.79 23.42 -15.75
C PRO A 573 -27.43 22.37 -16.65
N THR A 574 -28.68 22.59 -17.03
CA THR A 574 -29.31 21.83 -18.11
C THR A 574 -28.40 21.96 -19.32
N PHE A 575 -27.67 20.88 -19.63
CA PHE A 575 -26.81 20.79 -20.81
C PHE A 575 -27.66 20.66 -22.08
#